data_AF-A0A1V4RQ38-F1
#
_entry.id   AF-A0A1V4RQ38-F1
#
_cell.length_a   1.000
_cell.length_b   1.000
_cell.length_c   1.000
_cell.angle_alpha   90.00
_cell.angle_beta   90.00
_cell.angle_gamma   90.00
#
_symmetry.space_group_name_H-M   'P 1'
#
loop_
_entity.id
_entity.type
_entity.pdbx_description
1 polymer ?
#
loop_
_entity_poly.entity_id
_entity_poly.type
_entity_poly.pdbx_seq_one_letter_code
_entity_poly.pdbx_strand_id
1 'polypeptide(L)'
;MYDLVTFGEAMLRLSPPNFRRLEQTTNFDVQIGGAEMNVAVAASRLGLKTAFVTKLPRNPLGKMVENKNREQGVDTQHILWTDEGRVGIYYLEFGASPRASRVVYDRSGSAISTVRPGEIDWKRILGQTRLFHLSGITPALSPTAAETTLEALKTAREVNCLVSVDLNYRAKLWSQQQANKTMTKVMEYTDLLFTTEEDTQRVFGITADTYEEVAATLAERFSLETVAMSSDDRGTGELMGKVVELRKLVKIREDLRKKGLKVVFTNGCFDILHRGHIEYLKEAKQLGDVLIVGLNTDQSVRRVKGNRRPINCQEDR
;
A
#
# COMPACT_ATOMS: atom_id res chain seq x y z
N MET A 1 -10.48 16.28 22.47
CA MET A 1 -11.07 15.74 21.23
C MET A 1 -10.00 15.65 20.14
N TYR A 2 -9.86 14.50 19.50
CA TYR A 2 -9.00 14.21 18.35
C TYR A 2 -9.83 14.13 17.08
N ASP A 3 -9.28 14.59 15.97
CA ASP A 3 -9.86 14.35 14.64
C ASP A 3 -9.58 12.92 14.18
N LEU A 4 -8.37 12.41 14.47
CA LEU A 4 -7.95 11.07 14.07
C LEU A 4 -7.09 10.40 15.15
N VAL A 5 -7.47 9.20 15.59
CA VAL A 5 -6.59 8.30 16.34
C VAL A 5 -6.25 7.11 15.48
N THR A 6 -4.98 6.71 15.48
CA THR A 6 -4.52 5.52 14.77
C THR A 6 -3.91 4.49 15.72
N PHE A 7 -4.00 3.20 15.39
CA PHE A 7 -3.43 2.11 16.19
C PHE A 7 -2.62 1.14 15.35
N GLY A 8 -1.34 0.97 15.68
CA GLY A 8 -0.52 -0.01 15.00
C GLY A 8 0.96 0.01 15.36
N GLU A 9 1.78 -0.54 14.47
CA GLU A 9 3.22 -0.66 14.67
C GLU A 9 4.00 0.40 13.91
N ALA A 10 4.95 1.04 14.60
CA ALA A 10 6.01 1.83 13.99
C ALA A 10 7.36 1.11 14.15
N MET A 11 8.15 1.12 13.09
CA MET A 11 9.41 0.40 12.98
C MET A 11 10.55 1.33 12.57
N LEU A 12 11.77 0.95 12.94
CA LEU A 12 12.97 1.52 12.34
C LEU A 12 13.11 1.00 10.91
N ARG A 13 13.28 1.92 9.97
CA ARG A 13 13.69 1.64 8.61
C ARG A 13 15.19 1.88 8.47
N LEU A 14 15.92 0.85 8.10
CA LEU A 14 17.33 0.93 7.76
C LEU A 14 17.52 0.76 6.25
N SER A 15 18.00 1.80 5.58
CA SER A 15 18.20 1.79 4.13
C SER A 15 19.67 2.00 3.78
N PRO A 16 20.30 1.13 2.97
CA PRO A 16 21.61 1.44 2.39
C PRO A 16 21.53 2.71 1.52
N PRO A 17 22.46 3.65 1.63
CA PRO A 17 22.46 4.82 0.77
C PRO A 17 22.86 4.47 -0.67
N ASN A 18 22.60 5.39 -1.61
CA ASN A 18 23.05 5.31 -3.00
C ASN A 18 22.68 4.01 -3.73
N PHE A 19 21.47 3.48 -3.49
CA PHE A 19 20.97 2.26 -4.12
C PHE A 19 21.83 1.00 -3.87
N ARG A 20 22.69 1.02 -2.84
CA ARG A 20 23.49 -0.14 -2.44
C ARG A 20 22.60 -1.27 -1.94
N ARG A 21 23.15 -2.49 -1.98
CA ARG A 21 22.55 -3.68 -1.37
C ARG A 21 23.00 -3.84 0.08
N LEU A 22 22.24 -4.61 0.86
CA LEU A 22 22.53 -4.91 2.26
C LEU A 22 23.90 -5.58 2.42
N GLU A 23 24.26 -6.48 1.50
CA GLU A 23 25.55 -7.18 1.50
C GLU A 23 26.75 -6.28 1.18
N GLN A 24 26.52 -5.03 0.73
CA GLN A 24 27.55 -4.10 0.28
C GLN A 24 27.72 -2.89 1.19
N THR A 25 26.77 -2.64 2.08
CA THR A 25 26.76 -1.41 2.87
C THR A 25 27.48 -1.56 4.21
N THR A 26 28.13 -0.49 4.66
CA THR A 26 28.73 -0.38 6.00
C THR A 26 28.03 0.65 6.88
N ASN A 27 26.98 1.29 6.34
CA ASN A 27 26.18 2.29 7.03
C ASN A 27 24.73 2.27 6.52
N PHE A 28 23.82 2.84 7.31
CA PHE A 28 22.39 2.88 7.03
C PHE A 28 21.82 4.28 7.26
N ASP A 29 20.96 4.72 6.35
CA ASP A 29 20.03 5.81 6.59
C ASP A 29 18.91 5.30 7.51
N VAL A 30 18.72 5.99 8.64
CA VAL A 30 17.70 5.64 9.64
C VAL A 30 16.46 6.51 9.45
N GLN A 31 15.31 5.88 9.29
CA GLN A 31 14.00 6.54 9.34
C GLN A 31 13.04 5.73 10.22
N ILE A 32 11.89 6.32 10.57
CA ILE A 32 10.79 5.59 11.22
C ILE A 32 9.63 5.50 10.24
N GLY A 33 8.98 4.34 10.17
CA GLY A 33 7.82 4.12 9.34
C GLY A 33 6.85 3.10 9.94
N GLY A 34 5.57 3.29 9.65
CA GLY A 34 4.48 2.40 10.03
C GLY A 34 3.23 2.81 9.25
N ALA A 35 2.38 1.85 8.85
CA ALA A 35 1.24 2.17 7.99
C ALA A 35 0.31 3.18 8.69
N GLU A 36 -0.09 2.86 9.91
CA GLU A 36 -1.01 3.67 10.72
C GLU A 36 -0.35 4.97 11.19
N MET A 37 0.93 4.91 11.58
CA MET A 37 1.73 6.09 11.91
C MET A 37 1.79 7.09 10.74
N ASN A 38 2.00 6.61 9.51
CA ASN A 38 2.09 7.47 8.34
C ASN A 38 0.76 8.20 8.08
N VAL A 39 -0.37 7.55 8.33
CA VAL A 39 -1.70 8.19 8.22
C VAL A 39 -1.86 9.28 9.28
N ALA A 40 -1.50 9.03 10.54
CA ALA A 40 -1.54 10.04 11.60
C ALA A 40 -0.65 11.26 11.29
N VAL A 41 0.56 11.02 10.76
CA VAL A 41 1.50 12.07 10.34
C VAL A 41 0.93 12.87 9.16
N ALA A 42 0.35 12.21 8.16
CA ALA A 42 -0.23 12.89 7.00
C ALA A 42 -1.41 13.78 7.41
N ALA A 43 -2.32 13.27 8.24
CA ALA A 43 -3.44 14.03 8.78
C ALA A 43 -2.98 15.21 9.66
N SER A 44 -1.96 15.01 10.52
CA SER A 44 -1.37 16.08 11.33
C SER A 44 -0.82 17.23 10.46
N ARG A 45 -0.11 16.88 9.37
CA ARG A 45 0.42 17.88 8.41
C ARG A 45 -0.66 18.65 7.67
N LEU A 46 -1.88 18.13 7.59
CA LEU A 46 -3.05 18.82 7.06
C LEU A 46 -3.77 19.69 8.10
N GLY A 47 -3.23 19.80 9.32
CA GLY A 47 -3.76 20.64 10.40
C GLY A 47 -4.76 19.93 11.31
N LEU A 48 -4.95 18.62 11.17
CA LEU A 48 -5.83 17.84 12.04
C LEU A 48 -5.15 17.46 13.35
N LYS A 49 -5.91 17.38 14.44
CA LYS A 49 -5.38 16.93 15.73
C LYS A 49 -5.36 15.41 15.79
N THR A 50 -4.16 14.81 15.79
CA THR A 50 -4.01 13.35 15.71
C THR A 50 -3.29 12.74 16.91
N ALA A 51 -3.53 11.46 17.16
CA ALA A 51 -2.75 10.65 18.09
C ALA A 51 -2.40 9.28 17.49
N PHE A 52 -1.28 8.72 17.93
CA PHE A 52 -0.83 7.38 17.55
C PHE A 52 -0.73 6.48 18.80
N VAL A 53 -1.56 5.45 18.84
CA VAL A 53 -1.57 4.43 19.88
C VAL A 53 -0.67 3.29 19.43
N THR A 54 0.31 2.93 20.26
CA THR A 54 1.23 1.82 20.01
C THR A 54 1.85 1.34 21.32
N LYS A 55 2.68 0.30 21.27
CA LYS A 55 3.44 -0.23 22.41
C LYS A 55 4.92 -0.30 22.05
N LEU A 56 5.77 0.33 22.84
CA LEU A 56 7.21 0.49 22.59
C LEU A 56 8.04 0.09 23.81
N PRO A 57 9.26 -0.45 23.61
CA PRO A 57 10.17 -0.73 24.70
C PRO A 57 10.73 0.58 25.30
N ARG A 58 10.96 0.62 26.62
CA ARG A 58 11.60 1.74 27.34
C ARG A 58 13.09 1.79 27.09
N ASN A 59 13.47 2.07 25.84
CA ASN A 59 14.87 2.20 25.43
C ASN A 59 15.03 3.33 24.39
N PRO A 60 16.27 3.68 24.01
CA PRO A 60 16.51 4.76 23.05
C PRO A 60 15.83 4.58 21.68
N LEU A 61 15.60 3.34 21.23
CA LEU A 61 14.90 3.09 19.96
C LEU A 61 13.40 3.39 20.09
N GLY A 62 12.77 3.00 21.20
CA GLY A 62 11.39 3.39 21.50
C GLY A 62 11.25 4.92 21.59
N LYS A 63 12.21 5.59 22.24
CA LYS A 63 12.25 7.05 22.30
C LYS A 63 12.44 7.70 20.93
N MET A 64 13.21 7.08 20.02
CA MET A 64 13.37 7.54 18.65
C MET A 64 12.03 7.51 17.89
N VAL A 65 11.25 6.44 18.03
CA VAL A 65 9.90 6.34 17.43
C VAL A 65 8.97 7.42 17.99
N GLU A 66 8.93 7.61 19.31
CA GLU A 66 8.12 8.65 19.95
C GLU A 66 8.52 10.04 19.43
N ASN A 67 9.81 10.36 19.44
CA ASN A 67 10.30 11.66 18.99
C ASN A 67 9.95 11.91 17.53
N LYS A 68 10.02 10.88 16.67
CA LYS A 68 9.68 11.04 15.26
C LYS A 68 8.21 11.36 15.04
N ASN A 69 7.32 10.83 15.88
CA ASN A 69 5.90 11.21 15.88
C ASN A 69 5.69 12.64 16.37
N ARG A 70 6.32 13.01 17.49
CA ARG A 70 6.25 14.37 18.06
C ARG A 70 6.76 15.45 17.10
N GLU A 71 7.84 15.19 16.37
CA GLU A 71 8.38 16.06 15.32
C GLU A 71 7.34 16.38 14.24
N GLN A 72 6.35 15.51 14.03
CA GLN A 72 5.30 15.66 13.03
C GLN A 72 3.98 16.17 13.62
N GLY A 73 3.97 16.58 14.90
CA GLY A 73 2.77 17.07 15.59
C GLY A 73 1.78 15.99 16.02
N VAL A 74 2.13 14.71 15.91
CA VAL A 74 1.29 13.60 16.36
C VAL A 74 1.40 13.44 17.87
N ASP A 75 0.26 13.37 18.57
CA ASP A 75 0.22 13.15 20.00
C ASP A 75 0.65 11.70 20.35
N THR A 76 1.58 11.60 21.30
CA THR A 76 2.21 10.34 21.73
C THR A 76 1.87 9.98 23.18
N GLN A 77 0.90 10.65 23.82
CA GLN A 77 0.55 10.40 25.23
C GLN A 77 0.00 8.99 25.47
N HIS A 78 -0.48 8.30 24.42
CA HIS A 78 -1.09 6.97 24.49
C HIS A 78 -0.13 5.84 24.08
N ILE A 79 1.18 6.11 24.08
CA ILE A 79 2.19 5.05 23.90
C ILE A 79 2.26 4.22 25.18
N LEU A 80 1.99 2.92 25.04
CA LEU A 80 2.26 1.95 26.09
C LEU A 80 3.76 1.64 26.13
N TRP A 81 4.36 1.88 27.29
CA TRP A 81 5.77 1.62 27.50
C TRP A 81 5.98 0.33 28.27
N THR A 82 6.85 -0.53 27.76
CA THR A 82 7.17 -1.84 28.35
C THR A 82 8.68 -2.03 28.50
N ASP A 83 9.11 -2.88 29.43
CA ASP A 83 10.50 -3.32 29.54
C ASP A 83 10.77 -4.61 28.72
N GLU A 84 9.73 -5.16 28.09
CA GLU A 84 9.79 -6.36 27.27
C GLU A 84 9.75 -6.07 25.76
N GLY A 85 10.32 -6.97 24.97
CA GLY A 85 10.31 -6.89 23.50
C GLY A 85 11.28 -5.85 22.94
N ARG A 86 11.11 -5.53 21.66
CA ARG A 86 11.96 -4.60 20.91
C ARG A 86 11.16 -3.69 19.99
N VAL A 87 11.79 -2.67 19.43
CA VAL A 87 11.22 -1.97 18.28
C VAL A 87 11.43 -2.83 17.05
N GLY A 88 10.39 -3.03 16.25
CA GLY A 88 10.52 -3.74 14.97
C GLY A 88 11.46 -2.98 14.03
N ILE A 89 12.18 -3.72 13.19
CA ILE A 89 13.11 -3.17 12.20
C ILE A 89 12.68 -3.70 10.83
N TYR A 90 12.82 -2.88 9.80
CA TYR A 90 12.84 -3.39 8.44
C TYR A 90 13.94 -2.74 7.63
N TYR A 91 14.58 -3.55 6.80
CA TYR A 91 15.61 -3.12 5.88
C TYR A 91 14.96 -2.86 4.53
N LEU A 92 15.24 -1.71 3.93
CA LEU A 92 14.75 -1.35 2.61
C LEU A 92 15.93 -1.12 1.67
N GLU A 93 16.12 -2.03 0.73
CA GLU A 93 17.00 -1.85 -0.42
C GLU A 93 16.23 -1.09 -1.51
N PHE A 94 16.63 0.15 -1.80
CA PHE A 94 16.06 0.86 -2.94
C PHE A 94 16.44 0.18 -4.25
N GLY A 95 15.44 -0.05 -5.09
CA GLY A 95 15.59 -0.54 -6.46
C GLY A 95 16.22 0.51 -7.37
N ALA A 96 16.95 0.05 -8.38
CA ALA A 96 17.36 0.85 -9.52
C ALA A 96 17.09 -0.01 -10.76
N SER A 97 16.36 0.53 -11.74
CA SER A 97 15.88 -0.23 -12.90
C SER A 97 17.03 -1.07 -13.53
N PRO A 98 16.81 -2.37 -13.79
CA PRO A 98 15.53 -3.12 -13.70
C PRO A 98 15.22 -3.73 -12.33
N ARG A 99 16.09 -3.56 -11.32
CA ARG A 99 15.92 -4.18 -10.01
C ARG A 99 14.87 -3.44 -9.19
N ALA A 100 13.83 -4.14 -8.76
CA ALA A 100 12.81 -3.62 -7.84
C ALA A 100 13.38 -3.36 -6.42
N SER A 101 12.70 -2.51 -5.66
CA SER A 101 12.98 -2.33 -4.24
C SER A 101 12.64 -3.60 -3.46
N ARG A 102 13.41 -3.91 -2.42
CA ARG A 102 13.22 -5.10 -1.60
C ARG A 102 13.16 -4.73 -0.13
N VAL A 103 12.22 -5.34 0.58
CA VAL A 103 12.07 -5.21 2.04
C VAL A 103 12.37 -6.52 2.75
N VAL A 104 13.24 -6.46 3.76
CA VAL A 104 13.51 -7.54 4.71
C VAL A 104 12.99 -7.11 6.08
N TYR A 105 12.00 -7.83 6.60
CA TYR A 105 11.40 -7.52 7.91
C TYR A 105 12.12 -8.26 9.02
N ASP A 106 12.40 -7.53 10.10
CA ASP A 106 12.92 -8.03 11.36
C ASP A 106 12.09 -7.43 12.51
N ARG A 107 10.82 -7.85 12.55
CA ARG A 107 9.79 -7.31 13.47
C ARG A 107 9.22 -8.34 14.44
N SER A 108 9.65 -9.61 14.36
CA SER A 108 9.22 -10.63 15.32
C SER A 108 9.68 -10.27 16.74
N GLY A 109 8.80 -10.48 17.72
CA GLY A 109 9.05 -10.12 19.12
C GLY A 109 9.05 -8.61 19.39
N SER A 110 8.45 -7.80 18.51
CA SER A 110 8.29 -6.38 18.79
C SER A 110 7.31 -6.13 19.93
N ALA A 111 7.49 -5.04 20.67
CA ALA A 111 6.68 -4.73 21.86
C ALA A 111 5.18 -4.65 21.53
N ILE A 112 4.81 -4.08 20.37
CA ILE A 112 3.42 -4.04 19.91
C ILE A 112 2.85 -5.39 19.50
N SER A 113 3.67 -6.33 19.05
CA SER A 113 3.17 -7.69 18.77
C SER A 113 2.74 -8.44 20.05
N THR A 114 3.06 -7.93 21.25
CA THR A 114 2.65 -8.52 22.53
C THR A 114 1.57 -7.72 23.26
N VAL A 115 0.95 -6.74 22.59
CA VAL A 115 -0.18 -5.98 23.16
C VAL A 115 -1.36 -6.92 23.44
N ARG A 116 -2.06 -6.69 24.56
CA ARG A 116 -3.18 -7.51 25.03
C ARG A 116 -4.42 -6.65 25.28
N PRO A 117 -5.62 -7.25 25.16
CA PRO A 117 -6.85 -6.60 25.62
C PRO A 117 -6.74 -6.12 27.07
N GLY A 118 -7.33 -4.96 27.36
CA GLY A 118 -7.32 -4.34 28.68
C GLY A 118 -6.06 -3.52 29.02
N GLU A 119 -5.00 -3.55 28.20
CA GLU A 119 -3.83 -2.68 28.41
C GLU A 119 -4.07 -1.23 27.99
N ILE A 120 -5.06 -0.98 27.12
CA ILE A 120 -5.35 0.33 26.54
C ILE A 120 -6.75 0.78 26.99
N ASP A 121 -6.84 1.99 27.56
CA ASP A 121 -8.12 2.62 27.91
C ASP A 121 -8.82 3.19 26.66
N TRP A 122 -9.38 2.30 25.85
CA TRP A 122 -10.05 2.66 24.60
C TRP A 122 -11.24 3.59 24.83
N LYS A 123 -11.98 3.46 25.94
CA LYS A 123 -13.14 4.32 26.21
C LYS A 123 -12.71 5.77 26.38
N ARG A 124 -11.63 6.01 27.13
CA ARG A 124 -11.06 7.35 27.30
C ARG A 124 -10.51 7.92 25.99
N ILE A 125 -9.80 7.11 25.20
CA ILE A 125 -9.16 7.56 23.96
C ILE A 125 -10.21 7.83 22.87
N LEU A 126 -11.08 6.85 22.60
CA LEU A 126 -12.02 6.87 21.48
C LEU A 126 -13.27 7.70 21.80
N GLY A 127 -13.68 7.82 23.06
CA GLY A 127 -14.82 8.66 23.47
C GLY A 127 -14.61 10.17 23.22
N GLN A 128 -13.38 10.57 22.88
CA GLN A 128 -13.06 11.93 22.44
C GLN A 128 -12.47 11.95 21.02
N THR A 129 -12.82 11.00 20.16
CA THR A 129 -12.23 10.86 18.84
C THR A 129 -13.31 10.83 17.77
N ARG A 130 -13.09 11.56 16.66
CA ARG A 130 -14.01 11.55 15.53
C ARG A 130 -13.85 10.31 14.65
N LEU A 131 -12.61 9.96 14.33
CA LEU A 131 -12.27 8.83 13.48
C LEU A 131 -11.14 8.00 14.10
N PHE A 132 -11.35 6.69 14.18
CA PHE A 132 -10.33 5.70 14.52
C PHE A 132 -9.88 4.98 13.25
N HIS A 133 -8.57 4.89 13.02
CA HIS A 133 -8.02 4.23 11.84
C HIS A 133 -6.99 3.15 12.18
N LEU A 134 -7.05 2.05 11.46
CA LEU A 134 -6.07 0.97 11.53
C LEU A 134 -5.92 0.27 10.18
N SER A 135 -4.91 -0.58 10.06
CA SER A 135 -4.76 -1.46 8.90
C SER A 135 -4.81 -2.93 9.27
N GLY A 136 -5.03 -3.80 8.28
CA GLY A 136 -4.95 -5.25 8.43
C GLY A 136 -3.58 -5.76 8.88
N ILE A 137 -2.52 -4.93 8.86
CA ILE A 137 -1.19 -5.29 9.39
C ILE A 137 -1.26 -5.54 10.89
N THR A 138 -1.95 -4.68 11.65
CA THR A 138 -1.94 -4.71 13.11
C THR A 138 -2.54 -6.00 13.70
N PRO A 139 -3.75 -6.44 13.33
CA PRO A 139 -4.27 -7.74 13.77
C PRO A 139 -3.47 -8.92 13.21
N ALA A 140 -2.65 -8.73 12.17
CA ALA A 140 -1.79 -9.79 11.64
C ALA A 140 -0.50 -10.00 12.44
N LEU A 141 -0.14 -9.10 13.36
CA LEU A 141 1.12 -9.18 14.11
C LEU A 141 1.13 -10.36 15.09
N SER A 142 0.00 -10.63 15.74
CA SER A 142 -0.14 -11.72 16.71
C SER A 142 -1.62 -11.96 17.07
N PRO A 143 -1.95 -13.11 17.69
CA PRO A 143 -3.30 -13.35 18.22
C PRO A 143 -3.76 -12.28 19.22
N THR A 144 -2.87 -11.83 20.12
CA THR A 144 -3.24 -10.82 21.13
C THR A 144 -3.41 -9.42 20.51
N ALA A 145 -2.66 -9.10 19.46
CA ALA A 145 -2.87 -7.87 18.68
C ALA A 145 -4.22 -7.90 17.94
N ALA A 146 -4.63 -9.06 17.42
CA ALA A 146 -5.97 -9.24 16.82
C ALA A 146 -7.09 -9.09 17.85
N GLU A 147 -6.92 -9.66 19.05
CA GLU A 147 -7.89 -9.52 20.15
C GLU A 147 -7.99 -8.07 20.62
N THR A 148 -6.86 -7.38 20.79
CA THR A 148 -6.81 -5.96 21.17
C THR A 148 -7.44 -5.07 20.10
N THR A 149 -7.21 -5.39 18.82
CA THR A 149 -7.87 -4.71 17.70
C THR A 149 -9.40 -4.84 17.80
N LEU A 150 -9.91 -6.03 18.09
CA LEU A 150 -11.34 -6.25 18.23
C LEU A 150 -11.93 -5.53 19.46
N GLU A 151 -11.19 -5.45 20.56
CA GLU A 151 -11.57 -4.65 21.73
C GLU A 151 -11.71 -3.15 21.39
N ALA A 152 -10.75 -2.61 20.64
CA ALA A 152 -10.78 -1.22 20.18
C ALA A 152 -12.01 -0.94 19.31
N LEU A 153 -12.30 -1.83 18.36
CA LEU A 153 -13.43 -1.72 17.43
C LEU A 153 -14.80 -1.79 18.13
N LYS A 154 -14.96 -2.73 19.06
CA LYS A 154 -16.17 -2.81 19.89
C LYS A 154 -16.36 -1.53 20.70
N THR A 155 -15.28 -1.03 21.29
CA THR A 155 -15.31 0.21 22.06
C THR A 155 -15.64 1.42 21.18
N ALA A 156 -15.08 1.50 19.97
CA ALA A 156 -15.38 2.56 19.00
C ALA A 156 -16.89 2.63 18.72
N ARG A 157 -17.52 1.48 18.48
CA ARG A 157 -18.98 1.37 18.31
C ARG A 157 -19.75 1.80 19.55
N GLU A 158 -19.34 1.37 20.76
CA GLU A 158 -20.00 1.77 22.02
C GLU A 158 -20.00 3.29 22.23
N VAL A 159 -18.94 3.98 21.80
CA VAL A 159 -18.79 5.44 21.97
C VAL A 159 -19.13 6.25 20.72
N ASN A 160 -19.67 5.61 19.67
CA ASN A 160 -20.01 6.22 18.38
C ASN A 160 -18.82 6.93 17.70
N CYS A 161 -17.62 6.37 17.80
CA CYS A 161 -16.44 6.80 17.03
C CYS A 161 -16.45 6.08 15.68
N LEU A 162 -16.32 6.83 14.57
CA LEU A 162 -16.22 6.25 13.24
C LEU A 162 -14.95 5.39 13.13
N VAL A 163 -15.02 4.34 12.33
CA VAL A 163 -13.93 3.39 12.10
C VAL A 163 -13.55 3.35 10.63
N SER A 164 -12.27 3.59 10.36
CA SER A 164 -11.66 3.37 9.06
C SER A 164 -10.65 2.23 9.10
N VAL A 165 -10.70 1.33 8.12
CA VAL A 165 -9.78 0.20 8.00
C VAL A 165 -9.16 0.18 6.62
N ASP A 166 -7.82 0.10 6.54
CA ASP A 166 -7.10 -0.29 5.32
C ASP A 166 -6.86 -1.82 5.34
N LEU A 167 -7.38 -2.55 4.35
CA LEU A 167 -7.29 -4.01 4.31
C LEU A 167 -5.84 -4.51 4.33
N ASN A 168 -4.96 -3.81 3.64
CA ASN A 168 -3.48 -3.91 3.72
C ASN A 168 -2.95 -5.35 3.92
N TYR A 169 -3.31 -6.27 3.03
CA TYR A 169 -3.00 -7.69 3.22
C TYR A 169 -1.49 -7.95 3.04
N ARG A 170 -0.93 -8.73 3.96
CA ARG A 170 0.50 -9.09 3.97
C ARG A 170 0.66 -10.60 4.14
N ALA A 171 0.88 -11.30 3.02
CA ALA A 171 1.09 -12.75 2.99
C ALA A 171 2.27 -13.25 3.86
N LYS A 172 3.22 -12.38 4.21
CA LYS A 172 4.33 -12.71 5.14
C LYS A 172 3.92 -12.78 6.62
N LEU A 173 2.77 -12.18 6.98
CA LEU A 173 2.30 -12.15 8.37
C LEU A 173 1.32 -13.29 8.66
N TRP A 174 0.48 -13.63 7.68
CA TRP A 174 -0.60 -14.60 7.87
C TRP A 174 -1.13 -15.14 6.53
N SER A 175 -1.84 -16.27 6.59
CA SER A 175 -2.48 -16.88 5.43
C SER A 175 -3.76 -16.14 5.03
N GLN A 176 -4.23 -16.35 3.79
CA GLN A 176 -5.52 -15.83 3.32
C GLN A 176 -6.69 -16.30 4.20
N GLN A 177 -6.65 -17.55 4.69
CA GLN A 177 -7.68 -18.09 5.57
C GLN A 177 -7.71 -17.36 6.93
N GLN A 178 -6.53 -17.09 7.51
CA GLN A 178 -6.42 -16.34 8.76
C GLN A 178 -6.86 -14.89 8.58
N ALA A 179 -6.45 -14.26 7.48
CA ALA A 179 -6.87 -12.91 7.11
C ALA A 179 -8.39 -12.84 6.91
N ASN A 180 -8.98 -13.75 6.14
CA ASN A 180 -10.44 -13.81 5.93
C ASN A 180 -11.18 -13.91 7.27
N LYS A 181 -10.79 -14.87 8.13
CA LYS A 181 -11.43 -15.11 9.42
C LYS A 181 -11.35 -13.90 10.34
N THR A 182 -10.21 -13.21 10.37
CA THR A 182 -9.98 -12.07 11.26
C THR A 182 -10.62 -10.81 10.69
N MET A 183 -10.37 -10.50 9.42
CA MET A 183 -10.86 -9.29 8.78
C MET A 183 -12.38 -9.31 8.59
N THR A 184 -13.02 -10.46 8.42
CA THR A 184 -14.50 -10.54 8.42
C THR A 184 -15.09 -10.00 9.72
N LYS A 185 -14.49 -10.35 10.88
CA LYS A 185 -14.91 -9.81 12.18
C LYS A 185 -14.60 -8.32 12.32
N VAL A 186 -13.49 -7.85 11.74
CA VAL A 186 -13.14 -6.42 11.73
C VAL A 186 -14.18 -5.64 10.91
N MET A 187 -14.59 -6.17 9.75
CA MET A 187 -15.58 -5.53 8.87
C MET A 187 -16.94 -5.33 9.55
N GLU A 188 -17.31 -6.17 10.52
CA GLU A 188 -18.53 -5.97 11.31
C GLU A 188 -18.55 -4.63 12.04
N TYR A 189 -17.41 -3.96 12.24
CA TYR A 189 -17.26 -2.68 12.96
C TYR A 189 -16.64 -1.58 12.10
N THR A 190 -16.48 -1.80 10.79
CA THR A 190 -15.87 -0.83 9.89
C THR A 190 -16.95 0.03 9.22
N ASP A 191 -16.75 1.35 9.21
CA ASP A 191 -17.62 2.26 8.45
C ASP A 191 -16.98 2.60 7.09
N LEU A 192 -15.66 2.81 7.08
CA LEU A 192 -14.88 3.26 5.93
C LEU A 192 -13.78 2.23 5.58
N LEU A 193 -13.91 1.55 4.44
CA LEU A 193 -12.92 0.57 3.98
C LEU A 193 -12.00 1.15 2.90
N PHE A 194 -10.69 1.03 3.08
CA PHE A 194 -9.67 1.24 2.06
C PHE A 194 -9.11 -0.11 1.61
N THR A 195 -9.01 -0.35 0.30
CA THR A 195 -8.53 -1.63 -0.23
C THR A 195 -8.01 -1.52 -1.66
N THR A 196 -7.37 -2.58 -2.14
CA THR A 196 -7.15 -2.85 -3.57
C THR A 196 -8.03 -4.01 -4.01
N GLU A 197 -8.20 -4.19 -5.32
CA GLU A 197 -8.86 -5.37 -5.89
C GLU A 197 -8.11 -6.66 -5.53
N GLU A 198 -6.77 -6.65 -5.60
CA GLU A 198 -5.93 -7.79 -5.25
C GLU A 198 -6.13 -8.24 -3.79
N ASP A 199 -6.14 -7.29 -2.85
CA ASP A 199 -6.35 -7.58 -1.44
C ASP A 199 -7.78 -8.05 -1.17
N THR A 200 -8.77 -7.43 -1.83
CA THR A 200 -10.18 -7.85 -1.73
C THR A 200 -10.37 -9.29 -2.22
N GLN A 201 -9.80 -9.64 -3.38
CA GLN A 201 -9.84 -10.98 -3.91
C GLN A 201 -9.17 -11.98 -2.94
N ARG A 202 -7.97 -11.67 -2.47
CA ARG A 202 -7.20 -12.56 -1.60
C ARG A 202 -7.83 -12.78 -0.23
N VAL A 203 -8.40 -11.74 0.36
CA VAL A 203 -8.95 -11.82 1.72
C VAL A 203 -10.39 -12.28 1.70
N PHE A 204 -11.24 -11.82 0.77
CA PHE A 204 -12.67 -12.08 0.79
C PHE A 204 -13.19 -12.96 -0.35
N GLY A 205 -12.34 -13.28 -1.34
CA GLY A 205 -12.74 -14.05 -2.52
C GLY A 205 -13.69 -13.30 -3.45
N ILE A 206 -13.75 -11.98 -3.35
CA ILE A 206 -14.66 -11.15 -4.15
C ILE A 206 -13.92 -10.70 -5.41
N THR A 207 -14.54 -10.93 -6.57
CA THR A 207 -14.06 -10.53 -7.90
C THR A 207 -15.24 -10.06 -8.75
N ALA A 208 -15.04 -9.02 -9.56
CA ALA A 208 -16.03 -8.55 -10.55
C ALA A 208 -15.31 -7.97 -11.77
N ASP A 209 -16.06 -7.56 -12.80
CA ASP A 209 -15.49 -7.03 -14.04
C ASP A 209 -15.01 -5.57 -13.87
N THR A 210 -15.52 -4.86 -12.86
CA THR A 210 -15.21 -3.45 -12.59
C THR A 210 -14.92 -3.19 -11.10
N TYR A 211 -14.15 -2.13 -10.81
CA TYR A 211 -13.87 -1.70 -9.44
C TYR A 211 -15.15 -1.30 -8.70
N GLU A 212 -16.09 -0.68 -9.41
CA GLU A 212 -17.38 -0.24 -8.89
C GLU A 212 -18.23 -1.43 -8.39
N GLU A 213 -18.24 -2.55 -9.12
CA GLU A 213 -18.95 -3.76 -8.72
C GLU A 213 -18.30 -4.44 -7.50
N VAL A 214 -16.97 -4.48 -7.45
CA VAL A 214 -16.25 -4.99 -6.28
C VAL A 214 -16.57 -4.13 -5.05
N ALA A 215 -16.52 -2.81 -5.19
CA ALA A 215 -16.84 -1.86 -4.12
C ALA A 215 -18.30 -1.99 -3.66
N ALA A 216 -19.25 -2.11 -4.59
CA ALA A 216 -20.67 -2.31 -4.28
C ALA A 216 -20.89 -3.62 -3.51
N THR A 217 -20.25 -4.71 -3.95
CA THR A 217 -20.33 -6.02 -3.27
C THR A 217 -19.77 -5.95 -1.85
N LEU A 218 -18.66 -5.24 -1.64
CA LEU A 218 -18.09 -5.02 -0.31
C LEU A 218 -19.02 -4.20 0.58
N ALA A 219 -19.54 -3.09 0.05
CA ALA A 219 -20.44 -2.21 0.77
C ALA A 219 -21.72 -2.94 1.20
N GLU A 220 -22.32 -3.74 0.32
CA GLU A 220 -23.51 -4.53 0.65
C GLU A 220 -23.19 -5.65 1.65
N ARG A 221 -22.17 -6.48 1.36
CA ARG A 221 -21.83 -7.65 2.18
C ARG A 221 -21.51 -7.30 3.63
N PHE A 222 -20.85 -6.17 3.83
CA PHE A 222 -20.37 -5.74 5.15
C PHE A 222 -21.11 -4.52 5.70
N SER A 223 -22.14 -4.02 5.01
CA SER A 223 -22.91 -2.84 5.39
C SER A 223 -22.01 -1.60 5.64
N LEU A 224 -21.03 -1.39 4.76
CA LEU A 224 -20.06 -0.28 4.88
C LEU A 224 -20.67 1.02 4.36
N GLU A 225 -20.35 2.14 5.01
CA GLU A 225 -20.77 3.47 4.56
C GLU A 225 -19.98 3.90 3.32
N THR A 226 -18.68 3.59 3.26
CA THR A 226 -17.84 3.94 2.11
C THR A 226 -16.76 2.89 1.86
N VAL A 227 -16.53 2.60 0.58
CA VAL A 227 -15.42 1.78 0.11
C VAL A 227 -14.56 2.62 -0.85
N ALA A 228 -13.31 2.85 -0.46
CA ALA A 228 -12.31 3.52 -1.27
C ALA A 228 -11.34 2.47 -1.82
N MET A 229 -11.36 2.27 -3.14
CA MET A 229 -10.47 1.34 -3.81
C MET A 229 -9.35 2.08 -4.54
N SER A 230 -8.11 1.71 -4.30
CA SER A 230 -6.98 2.15 -5.12
C SER A 230 -6.70 1.12 -6.20
N SER A 231 -6.64 1.56 -7.46
CA SER A 231 -6.02 0.78 -8.53
C SER A 231 -4.52 0.70 -8.24
N ASP A 232 -3.98 -0.51 -8.16
CA ASP A 232 -2.59 -0.74 -7.79
C ASP A 232 -1.66 -0.36 -8.94
N ASP A 233 -1.43 0.94 -9.14
CA ASP A 233 -0.47 1.46 -10.12
C ASP A 233 0.98 1.41 -9.55
N ARG A 234 1.20 0.65 -8.45
CA ARG A 234 2.45 0.60 -7.69
C ARG A 234 2.98 -0.82 -7.50
N GLY A 235 3.31 -1.47 -8.62
CA GLY A 235 4.21 -2.61 -8.58
C GLY A 235 4.58 -3.05 -9.98
N THR A 236 5.71 -2.56 -10.54
CA THR A 236 6.25 -3.06 -11.82
C THR A 236 5.30 -3.01 -13.03
N GLY A 237 4.14 -2.37 -12.88
CA GLY A 237 2.92 -2.62 -13.67
C GLY A 237 2.39 -1.42 -14.44
N GLU A 238 3.16 -0.34 -14.57
CA GLU A 238 2.89 0.70 -15.58
C GLU A 238 2.76 0.09 -16.99
N LEU A 239 3.22 -1.14 -17.22
CA LEU A 239 3.04 -1.85 -18.49
C LEU A 239 1.72 -2.62 -18.60
N MET A 240 1.18 -3.23 -17.54
CA MET A 240 -0.04 -4.05 -17.63
C MET A 240 -1.32 -3.24 -17.86
N GLY A 241 -1.37 -1.97 -17.42
CA GLY A 241 -2.47 -1.05 -17.75
C GLY A 241 -2.30 -0.30 -19.08
N LYS A 242 -1.08 -0.30 -19.65
CA LYS A 242 -0.77 0.42 -20.91
C LYS A 242 -0.83 -0.48 -22.15
N VAL A 243 -0.67 -1.79 -21.99
CA VAL A 243 -0.82 -2.76 -23.08
C VAL A 243 -2.29 -3.17 -23.19
N VAL A 244 -2.91 -2.79 -24.31
CA VAL A 244 -4.33 -3.05 -24.56
C VAL A 244 -4.51 -3.77 -25.89
N GLU A 245 -5.50 -4.68 -25.94
CA GLU A 245 -5.88 -5.30 -27.21
C GLU A 245 -6.41 -4.25 -28.20
N LEU A 246 -6.18 -4.48 -29.50
CA LEU A 246 -6.59 -3.58 -30.57
C LEU A 246 -8.10 -3.23 -30.50
N ARG A 247 -8.95 -4.18 -30.13
CA ARG A 247 -10.40 -3.96 -29.99
C ARG A 247 -10.73 -2.95 -28.88
N LYS A 248 -10.03 -3.03 -27.75
CA LYS A 248 -10.18 -2.10 -26.61
C LYS A 248 -9.59 -0.72 -26.95
N LEU A 249 -8.49 -0.70 -27.72
CA LEU A 249 -7.81 0.54 -28.14
C LEU A 249 -8.73 1.48 -28.94
N VAL A 250 -9.62 0.94 -29.78
CA VAL A 250 -10.55 1.76 -30.56
C VAL A 250 -11.46 2.59 -29.64
N LYS A 251 -12.03 1.96 -28.60
CA LYS A 251 -12.88 2.62 -27.61
C LYS A 251 -12.10 3.67 -26.81
N ILE A 252 -10.89 3.31 -26.35
CA ILE A 252 -9.99 4.24 -25.63
C ILE A 252 -9.69 5.48 -26.48
N ARG A 253 -9.32 5.30 -27.75
CA ARG A 253 -9.05 6.40 -28.68
C ARG A 253 -10.27 7.31 -28.86
N GLU A 254 -11.47 6.75 -28.96
CA GLU A 254 -12.70 7.52 -29.09
C GLU A 254 -12.99 8.36 -27.84
N ASP A 255 -12.82 7.79 -26.66
CA ASP A 255 -13.03 8.50 -25.40
C ASP A 255 -11.98 9.62 -25.20
N LEU A 256 -10.72 9.38 -25.59
CA LEU A 256 -9.68 10.41 -25.60
C LEU A 256 -10.01 11.55 -26.55
N ARG A 257 -10.55 11.25 -27.74
CA ARG A 257 -11.00 12.27 -28.71
C ARG A 257 -12.18 13.08 -28.18
N LYS A 258 -13.16 12.44 -27.54
CA LYS A 258 -14.30 13.14 -26.91
C LYS A 258 -13.84 14.11 -25.82
N LYS A 259 -12.73 13.80 -25.13
CA LYS A 259 -12.09 14.67 -24.14
C LYS A 259 -11.23 15.78 -24.76
N GLY A 260 -11.16 15.89 -26.09
CA GLY A 260 -10.38 16.90 -26.80
C GLY A 260 -8.86 16.66 -26.80
N LEU A 261 -8.40 15.46 -26.41
CA LEU A 261 -6.98 15.14 -26.31
C LEU A 261 -6.38 14.78 -27.67
N LYS A 262 -5.19 15.30 -27.97
CA LYS A 262 -4.43 15.00 -29.18
C LYS A 262 -3.69 13.67 -29.03
N VAL A 263 -4.12 12.68 -29.81
CA VAL A 263 -3.54 11.32 -29.81
C VAL A 263 -2.49 11.20 -30.91
N VAL A 264 -1.28 10.80 -30.54
CA VAL A 264 -0.17 10.46 -31.45
C VAL A 264 -0.05 8.96 -31.54
N PHE A 265 0.19 8.42 -32.73
CA PHE A 265 0.38 7.00 -32.97
C PHE A 265 1.73 6.72 -33.62
N THR A 266 2.39 5.67 -33.14
CA THR A 266 3.58 5.09 -33.76
C THR A 266 3.51 3.58 -33.67
N ASN A 267 4.28 2.86 -34.50
CA ASN A 267 4.53 1.43 -34.33
C ASN A 267 6.03 1.11 -34.36
N GLY A 268 6.38 -0.13 -33.99
CA GLY A 268 7.75 -0.61 -34.11
C GLY A 268 7.94 -2.06 -33.68
N CYS A 269 9.04 -2.64 -34.13
CA CYS A 269 9.43 -3.99 -33.71
C CYS A 269 10.00 -4.01 -32.29
N PHE A 270 10.72 -2.97 -31.86
CA PHE A 270 11.35 -2.85 -30.54
C PHE A 270 12.10 -4.11 -30.05
N ASP A 271 12.75 -4.82 -30.98
CA ASP A 271 13.42 -6.09 -30.70
C ASP A 271 14.65 -5.92 -29.79
N ILE A 272 15.67 -5.19 -30.25
CA ILE A 272 16.73 -4.69 -29.39
C ILE A 272 16.53 -3.18 -29.23
N LEU A 273 16.23 -2.75 -28.01
CA LEU A 273 16.15 -1.34 -27.69
C LEU A 273 17.54 -0.69 -27.68
N HIS A 274 17.61 0.52 -28.21
CA HIS A 274 18.78 1.38 -28.17
C HIS A 274 18.31 2.83 -28.07
N ARG A 275 19.25 3.75 -27.79
CA ARG A 275 18.96 5.17 -27.55
C ARG A 275 18.03 5.81 -28.59
N GLY A 276 18.15 5.47 -29.86
CA GLY A 276 17.31 6.03 -30.93
C GLY A 276 15.82 5.73 -30.76
N HIS A 277 15.44 4.56 -30.25
CA HIS A 277 14.03 4.27 -29.94
C HIS A 277 13.50 5.15 -28.80
N ILE A 278 14.35 5.44 -27.81
CA ILE A 278 13.97 6.29 -26.68
C ILE A 278 13.75 7.73 -27.14
N GLU A 279 14.69 8.27 -27.94
CA GLU A 279 14.58 9.61 -28.51
C GLU A 279 13.35 9.73 -29.41
N TYR A 280 13.14 8.76 -30.30
CA TYR A 280 11.97 8.68 -31.16
C TYR A 280 10.64 8.69 -30.39
N LEU A 281 10.49 7.83 -29.38
CA LEU A 281 9.26 7.78 -28.58
C LEU A 281 9.06 9.06 -27.76
N LYS A 282 10.15 9.69 -27.29
CA LYS A 282 10.10 10.96 -26.57
C LYS A 282 9.63 12.09 -27.47
N GLU A 283 10.17 12.21 -28.69
CA GLU A 283 9.73 13.18 -29.68
C GLU A 283 8.27 12.94 -30.09
N ALA A 284 7.89 11.69 -30.35
CA ALA A 284 6.51 11.34 -30.65
C ALA A 284 5.54 11.75 -29.53
N LYS A 285 5.91 11.54 -28.26
CA LYS A 285 5.10 11.94 -27.11
C LYS A 285 4.94 13.46 -27.00
N GLN A 286 5.91 14.25 -27.44
CA GLN A 286 5.83 15.72 -27.42
C GLN A 286 4.82 16.27 -28.42
N LEU A 287 4.44 15.50 -29.45
CA LEU A 287 3.50 15.95 -30.48
C LEU A 287 2.03 15.92 -30.03
N GLY A 288 1.71 15.38 -28.84
CA GLY A 288 0.34 15.35 -28.33
C GLY A 288 0.20 14.88 -26.88
N ASP A 289 -1.05 14.83 -26.42
CA ASP A 289 -1.41 14.54 -25.03
C ASP A 289 -1.29 13.05 -24.70
N VAL A 290 -1.48 12.16 -25.68
CA VAL A 290 -1.36 10.70 -25.51
C VAL A 290 -0.56 10.10 -26.65
N LEU A 291 0.40 9.22 -26.35
CA LEU A 291 1.13 8.42 -27.33
C LEU A 291 0.65 6.96 -27.28
N ILE A 292 0.19 6.45 -28.41
CA ILE A 292 -0.13 5.04 -28.63
C ILE A 292 1.03 4.40 -29.40
N VAL A 293 1.59 3.32 -28.87
CA VAL A 293 2.68 2.56 -29.50
C VAL A 293 2.16 1.18 -29.90
N GLY A 294 2.13 0.90 -31.20
CA GLY A 294 1.81 -0.42 -31.75
C GLY A 294 3.05 -1.33 -31.76
N LEU A 295 2.97 -2.47 -31.09
CA LEU A 295 4.02 -3.48 -31.08
C LEU A 295 3.76 -4.52 -32.17
N ASN A 296 4.77 -4.80 -33.00
CA ASN A 296 4.67 -5.85 -34.01
C ASN A 296 4.72 -7.25 -33.37
N THR A 297 3.86 -8.16 -33.84
CA THR A 297 3.91 -9.59 -33.47
C THR A 297 5.19 -10.25 -33.97
N ASP A 298 5.60 -11.36 -33.34
CA ASP A 298 6.79 -12.12 -33.75
C ASP A 298 6.69 -12.56 -35.22
N GLN A 299 5.51 -12.99 -35.66
CA GLN A 299 5.25 -13.34 -37.05
C GLN A 299 5.50 -12.16 -37.99
N SER A 300 5.07 -10.96 -37.61
CA SER A 300 5.30 -9.76 -38.41
C SER A 300 6.79 -9.40 -38.47
N VAL A 301 7.51 -9.52 -37.35
CA VAL A 301 8.95 -9.19 -37.32
C VAL A 301 9.75 -10.19 -38.14
N ARG A 302 9.44 -11.49 -38.08
CA ARG A 302 10.09 -12.53 -38.91
C ARG A 302 9.95 -12.26 -40.40
N ARG A 303 8.77 -11.82 -40.85
CA ARG A 303 8.54 -11.46 -42.27
C ARG A 303 9.41 -10.31 -42.75
N VAL A 304 9.70 -9.33 -41.88
CA VAL A 304 10.44 -8.11 -42.24
C VAL A 304 11.95 -8.28 -42.06
N LYS A 305 12.37 -8.98 -40.99
CA LYS A 305 13.78 -9.03 -40.54
C LYS A 305 14.41 -10.43 -40.66
N GLY A 306 13.67 -11.40 -41.19
CA GLY A 306 14.10 -12.78 -41.38
C GLY A 306 13.83 -13.67 -40.17
N ASN A 307 13.92 -14.99 -40.40
CA ASN A 307 13.50 -16.02 -39.43
C ASN A 307 14.28 -16.05 -38.11
N ARG A 308 15.44 -15.38 -38.04
CA ARG A 308 16.27 -15.27 -36.82
C ARG A 308 15.91 -14.07 -35.94
N ARG A 309 14.85 -13.31 -36.28
CA ARG A 309 14.35 -12.15 -35.54
C ARG A 309 12.85 -12.32 -35.26
N PRO A 310 12.30 -11.81 -34.14
CA PRO A 310 12.98 -11.05 -33.10
C PRO A 310 13.83 -11.95 -32.19
N ILE A 311 14.76 -11.35 -31.47
CA ILE A 311 15.54 -11.98 -30.40
C ILE A 311 14.69 -12.07 -29.12
N ASN A 312 13.94 -11.01 -28.80
CA ASN A 312 12.99 -11.00 -27.69
C ASN A 312 11.57 -11.32 -28.20
N CYS A 313 10.84 -12.21 -27.54
CA CYS A 313 9.47 -12.54 -27.98
C CYS A 313 8.53 -11.34 -27.77
N GLN A 314 7.37 -11.36 -28.41
CA GLN A 314 6.40 -10.27 -28.34
C GLN A 314 5.86 -10.01 -26.93
N GLU A 315 5.90 -11.00 -26.03
CA GLU A 315 5.51 -10.84 -24.63
C GLU A 315 6.57 -10.07 -23.82
N ASP A 316 7.83 -10.10 -24.26
CA ASP A 316 8.97 -9.43 -23.59
C ASP A 316 9.25 -8.02 -24.15
N ARG A 317 8.66 -7.65 -25.30
CA ARG A 317 8.86 -6.37 -26.00
C ARG A 317 7.74 -5.39 -25.70
#